data_AF-A0A8B8DI21-F1
#
_entry.id   AF-A0A8B8DI21-F1
#
_cell.length_a   1.000
_cell.length_b   1.000
_cell.length_c   1.000
_cell.angle_alpha   90.00
_cell.angle_beta   90.00
_cell.angle_gamma   90.00
#
_symmetry.space_group_name_H-M   'P 1'
#
loop_
_entity.id
_entity.type
_entity.pdbx_description
1 polymer ?
#
loop_
_entity_poly.entity_id
_entity_poly.type
_entity_poly.pdbx_seq_one_letter_code
_entity_poly.pdbx_strand_id
1 'polypeptide(L)'
;MSLFFGRRCLLQRIMSPLLRDLDKCGQQKNNPFLLQYHVYYLCLKSCHSKTQPGEIVKNWTPDIVNGILEKLRSEDKTFYSVSLKEAVEKVRFLSNAKVPHDGIEFLLNEAPHFLQGRNMEPVVKVLQDHGFKGPHICDILISFGSITKEDPSELSALLMFLRKVYRTDRKFIKAITSSPGILSVIPDKINARLKTLQELFKSDDVLELTIKSPQIIFEDFETIQEKFDYVFHTMGISQRQMVFSNMFNYSLRHIQTRHAFLERAGFFKKIKKDKGEINTNPLLQDIVGLSDKTFARKFGDMTELDYQTFTKYFALEIENME
;
A
#
# COMPACT_ATOMS: atom_id res chain seq x y z
N MET A 1 -27.96 -11.56 -7.70
CA MET A 1 -28.11 -10.10 -7.41
C MET A 1 -27.90 -9.71 -5.93
N SER A 2 -27.77 -10.61 -4.95
CA SER A 2 -27.66 -10.24 -3.51
C SER A 2 -26.24 -10.10 -2.94
N LEU A 3 -25.19 -10.56 -3.63
CA LEU A 3 -23.79 -10.44 -3.15
C LEU A 3 -23.08 -9.13 -3.56
N PHE A 4 -23.67 -8.37 -4.49
CA PHE A 4 -23.04 -7.20 -5.12
C PHE A 4 -23.21 -5.89 -4.33
N PHE A 5 -24.31 -5.71 -3.59
CA PHE A 5 -24.50 -4.52 -2.75
C PHE A 5 -23.59 -4.51 -1.52
N GLY A 6 -23.25 -5.68 -0.97
CA GLY A 6 -22.41 -5.80 0.23
C GLY A 6 -20.96 -5.33 0.03
N ARG A 7 -20.38 -5.53 -1.16
CA ARG A 7 -18.96 -5.20 -1.44
C ARG A 7 -18.75 -3.72 -1.80
N ARG A 8 -19.66 -3.11 -2.57
CA ARG A 8 -19.68 -1.65 -2.81
C ARG A 8 -19.93 -0.89 -1.50
N CYS A 9 -20.83 -1.40 -0.64
CA CYS A 9 -21.01 -0.87 0.70
C CYS A 9 -19.79 -1.08 1.60
N LEU A 10 -19.03 -2.17 1.49
CA LEU A 10 -17.82 -2.37 2.29
C LEU A 10 -16.71 -1.39 1.87
N LEU A 11 -16.46 -1.21 0.57
CA LEU A 11 -15.49 -0.23 0.07
C LEU A 11 -15.90 1.20 0.45
N GLN A 12 -17.18 1.60 0.28
CA GLN A 12 -17.65 2.91 0.75
C GLN A 12 -17.70 3.03 2.29
N ARG A 13 -17.98 1.96 3.04
CA ARG A 13 -17.99 1.97 4.52
C ARG A 13 -16.61 1.86 5.15
N ILE A 14 -15.60 1.36 4.45
CA ILE A 14 -14.19 1.31 4.90
C ILE A 14 -13.46 2.58 4.46
N MET A 15 -13.70 3.04 3.23
CA MET A 15 -13.08 4.28 2.72
C MET A 15 -13.68 5.52 3.40
N SER A 16 -14.98 5.57 3.71
CA SER A 16 -15.58 6.80 4.25
C SER A 16 -15.17 7.16 5.69
N PRO A 17 -14.88 6.24 6.63
CA PRO A 17 -14.30 6.59 7.92
C PRO A 17 -12.82 6.94 7.78
N LEU A 18 -12.03 6.15 7.05
CA LEU A 18 -10.60 6.41 6.84
C LEU A 18 -10.33 7.75 6.13
N LEU A 19 -11.13 8.11 5.12
CA LEU A 19 -11.06 9.43 4.47
C LEU A 19 -11.58 10.56 5.38
N ARG A 20 -12.60 10.30 6.22
CA ARG A 20 -13.10 11.29 7.20
C ARG A 20 -12.13 11.53 8.36
N ASP A 21 -11.36 10.54 8.76
CA ASP A 21 -10.36 10.66 9.82
C ASP A 21 -9.09 11.36 9.30
N LEU A 22 -8.77 11.23 8.00
CA LEU A 22 -7.71 11.98 7.33
C LEU A 22 -8.07 13.46 7.15
N ASP A 23 -9.32 13.78 6.78
CA ASP A 23 -9.80 15.17 6.68
C ASP A 23 -9.83 15.90 8.04
N LYS A 24 -10.00 15.16 9.15
CA LYS A 24 -10.02 15.71 10.51
C LYS A 24 -8.64 15.94 11.11
N CYS A 25 -7.58 15.34 10.57
CA CYS A 25 -6.25 15.39 11.16
C CYS A 25 -5.35 16.51 10.61
N GLY A 26 -5.88 17.42 9.80
CA GLY A 26 -5.24 18.71 9.44
C GLY A 26 -3.95 18.64 8.62
N GLN A 27 -3.32 17.48 8.44
CA GLN A 27 -2.02 17.34 7.79
C GLN A 27 -2.02 16.21 6.75
N GLN A 28 -2.30 16.60 5.49
CA GLN A 28 -1.61 16.20 4.27
C GLN A 28 -2.41 16.73 3.07
N LYS A 29 -2.39 18.05 2.86
CA LYS A 29 -2.83 18.66 1.60
C LYS A 29 -1.84 18.40 0.45
N ASN A 30 -0.69 17.79 0.72
CA ASN A 30 0.32 17.50 -0.29
C ASN A 30 0.39 16.00 -0.55
N ASN A 31 -0.28 15.62 -1.64
CA ASN A 31 -0.22 14.34 -2.36
C ASN A 31 -1.36 13.31 -2.10
N PRO A 32 -2.61 13.63 -2.52
CA PRO A 32 -3.77 12.73 -2.44
C PRO A 32 -3.58 11.38 -3.17
N PHE A 33 -2.58 11.26 -4.06
CA PHE A 33 -2.28 10.01 -4.75
C PHE A 33 -1.70 8.92 -3.83
N LEU A 34 -0.89 9.25 -2.82
CA LEU A 34 -0.21 8.22 -2.01
C LEU A 34 -1.15 7.53 -0.99
N LEU A 35 -2.06 8.28 -0.37
CA LEU A 35 -3.06 7.77 0.56
C LEU A 35 -4.13 6.94 -0.15
N GLN A 36 -4.56 7.36 -1.34
CA GLN A 36 -5.47 6.59 -2.18
C GLN A 36 -4.83 5.24 -2.57
N TYR A 37 -3.55 5.22 -2.93
CA TYR A 37 -2.83 3.99 -3.28
C TYR A 37 -2.63 3.05 -2.09
N HIS A 38 -2.31 3.55 -0.90
CA HIS A 38 -2.09 2.68 0.28
C HIS A 38 -3.39 2.06 0.81
N VAL A 39 -4.48 2.83 0.86
CA VAL A 39 -5.80 2.34 1.27
C VAL A 39 -6.37 1.37 0.24
N TYR A 40 -6.18 1.65 -1.05
CA TYR A 40 -6.55 0.76 -2.16
C TYR A 40 -5.76 -0.56 -2.10
N TYR A 41 -4.44 -0.50 -1.92
CA TYR A 41 -3.57 -1.66 -1.78
C TYR A 41 -3.89 -2.55 -0.56
N LEU A 42 -4.20 -1.95 0.59
CA LEU A 42 -4.63 -2.69 1.79
C LEU A 42 -6.01 -3.34 1.61
N CYS A 43 -6.96 -2.65 0.92
CA CYS A 43 -8.22 -3.26 0.53
C CYS A 43 -8.03 -4.44 -0.43
N LEU A 44 -7.13 -4.32 -1.41
CA LEU A 44 -6.84 -5.38 -2.41
C LEU A 44 -6.26 -6.64 -1.77
N LYS A 45 -5.28 -6.50 -0.87
CA LYS A 45 -4.74 -7.64 -0.08
C LYS A 45 -5.80 -8.32 0.79
N SER A 46 -6.75 -7.55 1.34
CA SER A 46 -7.85 -8.09 2.13
C SER A 46 -8.89 -8.83 1.26
N CYS A 47 -9.07 -8.42 0.00
CA CYS A 47 -9.94 -9.07 -0.97
C CYS A 47 -9.33 -10.37 -1.53
N HIS A 48 -8.04 -10.38 -1.88
CA HIS A 48 -7.35 -11.58 -2.41
C HIS A 48 -7.03 -12.64 -1.36
N SER A 49 -6.95 -12.30 -0.07
CA SER A 49 -6.71 -13.29 1.00
C SER A 49 -7.95 -14.07 1.44
N LYS A 50 -9.14 -13.74 0.90
CA LYS A 50 -10.43 -14.37 1.24
C LYS A 50 -10.95 -15.35 0.19
N THR A 51 -10.26 -15.56 -0.92
CA THR A 51 -10.64 -16.55 -1.94
C THR A 51 -10.03 -17.91 -1.58
N GLN A 52 -10.89 -18.87 -1.25
CA GLN A 52 -10.47 -20.27 -1.11
C GLN A 52 -9.94 -20.79 -2.46
N PRO A 53 -8.90 -21.64 -2.49
CA PRO A 53 -8.43 -22.28 -3.69
C PRO A 53 -9.40 -23.41 -4.08
N GLY A 54 -10.53 -23.05 -4.68
CA GLY A 54 -11.54 -24.00 -5.12
C GLY A 54 -12.77 -23.29 -5.67
N GLU A 55 -13.12 -23.62 -6.90
CA GLU A 55 -14.39 -23.29 -7.57
C GLU A 55 -14.62 -21.82 -7.95
N ILE A 56 -14.25 -21.49 -9.19
CA ILE A 56 -15.16 -21.35 -10.34
C ILE A 56 -14.27 -21.03 -11.54
N VAL A 57 -14.15 -21.97 -12.49
CA VAL A 57 -13.62 -21.68 -13.83
C VAL A 57 -14.73 -20.90 -14.57
N LYS A 58 -14.82 -19.59 -14.32
CA LYS A 58 -15.58 -18.69 -15.19
C LYS A 58 -14.77 -18.59 -16.48
N ASN A 59 -15.04 -19.48 -17.43
CA ASN A 59 -14.54 -19.30 -18.79
C ASN A 59 -15.06 -17.94 -19.28
N TRP A 60 -14.15 -17.02 -19.60
CA TRP A 60 -14.49 -15.70 -20.14
C TRP A 60 -15.05 -15.86 -21.55
N THR A 61 -16.33 -16.19 -21.68
CA THR A 61 -17.01 -16.31 -22.97
C THR A 61 -17.27 -14.93 -23.56
N PRO A 62 -17.36 -14.81 -24.91
CA PRO A 62 -17.74 -13.57 -25.56
C PRO A 62 -19.03 -12.96 -25.00
N ASP A 63 -20.02 -13.77 -24.61
CA ASP A 63 -21.29 -13.30 -24.06
C ASP A 63 -21.13 -12.61 -22.70
N ILE A 64 -20.27 -13.17 -21.82
CA ILE A 64 -19.98 -12.56 -20.51
C ILE A 64 -19.27 -11.22 -20.71
N VAL A 65 -18.27 -11.17 -21.59
CA VAL A 65 -17.53 -9.95 -21.89
C VAL A 65 -18.46 -8.91 -22.54
N ASN A 66 -19.35 -9.34 -23.44
CA ASN A 66 -20.33 -8.45 -24.07
C ASN A 66 -21.31 -7.86 -23.05
N GLY A 67 -21.84 -8.67 -22.12
CA GLY A 67 -22.73 -8.19 -21.07
C GLY A 67 -22.08 -7.12 -20.18
N ILE A 68 -20.79 -7.28 -19.86
CA ILE A 68 -20.02 -6.27 -19.11
C ILE A 68 -19.77 -5.02 -19.98
N LEU A 69 -19.38 -5.20 -21.24
CA LEU A 69 -19.09 -4.09 -22.14
C LEU A 69 -20.33 -3.23 -22.44
N GLU A 70 -21.50 -3.84 -22.64
CA GLU A 70 -22.77 -3.13 -22.80
C GLU A 70 -23.13 -2.33 -21.53
N LYS A 71 -22.92 -2.91 -20.35
CA LYS A 71 -23.08 -2.19 -19.09
C LYS A 71 -22.13 -0.98 -19.02
N LEU A 72 -20.84 -1.15 -19.33
CA LEU A 72 -19.86 -0.07 -19.35
C LEU A 72 -20.23 1.05 -20.34
N ARG A 73 -20.70 0.70 -21.54
CA ARG A 73 -21.16 1.67 -22.56
C ARG A 73 -22.39 2.47 -22.11
N SER A 74 -23.26 1.88 -21.31
CA SER A 74 -24.42 2.57 -20.75
C SER A 74 -24.04 3.58 -19.67
N GLU A 75 -22.97 3.32 -18.92
CA GLU A 75 -22.45 4.17 -17.85
C GLU A 75 -21.48 5.24 -18.38
N ASP A 76 -20.63 4.89 -19.34
CA ASP A 76 -19.60 5.76 -19.92
C ASP A 76 -19.50 5.58 -21.45
N LYS A 77 -19.83 6.65 -22.18
CA LYS A 77 -19.83 6.68 -23.64
C LYS A 77 -18.43 6.51 -24.26
N THR A 78 -17.35 6.70 -23.52
CA THR A 78 -15.99 6.51 -24.05
C THR A 78 -15.73 5.05 -24.47
N PHE A 79 -16.46 4.08 -23.91
CA PHE A 79 -16.36 2.66 -24.24
C PHE A 79 -17.04 2.23 -25.54
N TYR A 80 -17.79 3.12 -26.22
CA TYR A 80 -18.30 2.83 -27.57
C TYR A 80 -17.17 2.63 -28.59
N SER A 81 -15.99 3.21 -28.33
CA SER A 81 -14.80 3.04 -29.16
C SER A 81 -14.18 1.63 -29.08
N VAL A 82 -14.46 0.89 -28.00
CA VAL A 82 -13.89 -0.45 -27.78
C VAL A 82 -14.77 -1.50 -28.44
N SER A 83 -14.22 -2.27 -29.37
CA SER A 83 -14.96 -3.36 -30.02
C SER A 83 -15.08 -4.59 -29.11
N LEU A 84 -16.16 -5.39 -29.27
CA LEU A 84 -16.30 -6.65 -28.51
C LEU A 84 -15.13 -7.59 -28.78
N LYS A 85 -14.67 -7.66 -30.04
CA LYS A 85 -13.51 -8.46 -30.44
C LYS A 85 -12.27 -8.08 -29.65
N GLU A 86 -11.95 -6.78 -29.59
CA GLU A 86 -10.80 -6.26 -28.84
C GLU A 86 -10.91 -6.56 -27.35
N ALA A 87 -12.08 -6.33 -26.75
CA ALA A 87 -12.31 -6.61 -25.33
C ALA A 87 -12.11 -8.10 -25.01
N VAL A 88 -12.65 -8.99 -25.85
CA VAL A 88 -12.49 -10.44 -25.71
C VAL A 88 -11.03 -10.86 -25.87
N GLU A 89 -10.30 -10.29 -26.83
CA GLU A 89 -8.87 -10.56 -27.03
C GLU A 89 -8.05 -10.14 -25.81
N LYS A 90 -8.26 -8.94 -25.26
CA LYS A 90 -7.58 -8.45 -24.05
C LYS A 90 -7.87 -9.34 -22.83
N VAL A 91 -9.12 -9.74 -22.63
CA VAL A 91 -9.50 -10.63 -21.51
C VAL A 91 -8.89 -12.03 -21.67
N ARG A 92 -8.92 -12.60 -22.89
CA ARG A 92 -8.27 -13.89 -23.17
C ARG A 92 -6.76 -13.81 -22.94
N PHE A 93 -6.14 -12.71 -23.35
CA PHE A 93 -4.71 -12.50 -23.12
C PHE A 93 -4.37 -12.54 -21.62
N LEU A 94 -5.12 -11.82 -20.77
CA LEU A 94 -4.91 -11.87 -19.31
C LEU A 94 -5.11 -13.28 -18.75
N SER A 95 -6.13 -14.00 -19.23
CA SER A 95 -6.37 -15.40 -18.84
C SER A 95 -5.19 -16.30 -19.23
N ASN A 96 -4.63 -16.11 -20.43
CA ASN A 96 -3.46 -16.85 -20.91
C ASN A 96 -2.19 -16.49 -20.12
N ALA A 97 -2.07 -15.23 -19.70
CA ALA A 97 -1.02 -14.76 -18.79
C ALA A 97 -1.18 -15.26 -17.34
N LYS A 98 -2.14 -16.16 -17.08
CA LYS A 98 -2.44 -16.78 -15.78
C LYS A 98 -2.89 -15.77 -14.72
N VAL A 99 -3.43 -14.63 -15.13
CA VAL A 99 -4.05 -13.67 -14.21
C VAL A 99 -5.28 -14.33 -13.58
N PRO A 100 -5.44 -14.28 -12.24
CA PRO A 100 -6.59 -14.89 -11.56
C PRO A 100 -7.93 -14.37 -12.08
N HIS A 101 -8.94 -15.24 -12.17
CA HIS A 101 -10.28 -14.87 -12.67
C HIS A 101 -10.95 -13.78 -11.84
N ASP A 102 -10.83 -13.86 -10.50
CA ASP A 102 -11.33 -12.82 -9.58
C ASP A 102 -10.62 -11.47 -9.82
N GLY A 103 -9.32 -11.52 -10.13
CA GLY A 103 -8.53 -10.36 -10.52
C GLY A 103 -8.98 -9.73 -11.85
N ILE A 104 -9.23 -10.54 -12.87
CA ILE A 104 -9.78 -10.07 -14.16
C ILE A 104 -11.18 -9.49 -13.96
N GLU A 105 -12.03 -10.15 -13.17
CA GLU A 105 -13.37 -9.65 -12.83
C GLU A 105 -13.28 -8.30 -12.11
N PHE A 106 -12.32 -8.14 -11.21
CA PHE A 106 -12.09 -6.85 -10.54
C PHE A 106 -11.64 -5.77 -11.53
N LEU A 107 -10.64 -6.03 -12.38
CA LEU A 107 -10.17 -5.09 -13.40
C LEU A 107 -11.30 -4.61 -14.32
N LEU A 108 -12.16 -5.52 -14.75
CA LEU A 108 -13.30 -5.20 -15.61
C LEU A 108 -14.36 -4.33 -14.93
N ASN A 109 -14.54 -4.43 -13.61
CA ASN A 109 -15.57 -3.67 -12.89
C ASN A 109 -15.05 -2.35 -12.32
N GLU A 110 -13.82 -2.35 -11.78
CA GLU A 110 -13.29 -1.22 -10.99
C GLU A 110 -12.23 -0.41 -11.75
N ALA A 111 -11.61 -0.98 -12.78
CA ALA A 111 -10.60 -0.30 -13.59
C ALA A 111 -10.76 -0.57 -15.10
N PRO A 112 -11.98 -0.47 -15.68
CA PRO A 112 -12.27 -0.93 -17.04
C PRO A 112 -11.48 -0.21 -18.13
N HIS A 113 -10.86 0.93 -17.82
CA HIS A 113 -10.05 1.71 -18.75
C HIS A 113 -8.87 0.95 -19.36
N PHE A 114 -8.43 -0.19 -18.80
CA PHE A 114 -7.43 -1.05 -19.46
C PHE A 114 -7.94 -1.65 -20.79
N LEU A 115 -9.27 -1.76 -20.96
CA LEU A 115 -9.89 -2.14 -22.22
C LEU A 115 -9.72 -1.06 -23.29
N GLN A 116 -9.50 0.19 -22.88
CA GLN A 116 -9.27 1.32 -23.76
C GLN A 116 -7.77 1.53 -23.98
N GLY A 117 -7.38 2.00 -25.17
CA GLY A 117 -6.00 2.41 -25.45
C GLY A 117 -5.09 1.30 -25.98
N ARG A 118 -3.78 1.51 -25.85
CA ARG A 118 -2.71 0.73 -26.51
C ARG A 118 -2.71 -0.74 -26.09
N ASN A 119 -2.10 -1.56 -26.95
CA ASN A 119 -1.90 -2.98 -26.67
C ASN A 119 -1.01 -3.15 -25.42
N MET A 120 -1.55 -3.78 -24.37
CA MET A 120 -0.84 -4.08 -23.12
C MET A 120 0.04 -5.34 -23.21
N GLU A 121 -0.10 -6.14 -24.27
CA GLU A 121 0.63 -7.40 -24.42
C GLU A 121 2.16 -7.25 -24.33
N PRO A 122 2.82 -6.26 -24.97
CA PRO A 122 4.27 -6.14 -24.88
C PRO A 122 4.74 -5.88 -23.45
N VAL A 123 4.03 -5.00 -22.72
CA VAL A 123 4.31 -4.68 -21.31
C VAL A 123 4.15 -5.93 -20.43
N VAL A 124 3.06 -6.67 -20.60
CA VAL A 124 2.81 -7.88 -19.81
C VAL A 124 3.84 -8.97 -20.13
N LYS A 125 4.27 -9.12 -21.39
CA LYS A 125 5.36 -10.02 -21.77
C LYS A 125 6.67 -9.64 -21.08
N VAL A 126 7.04 -8.35 -21.08
CA VAL A 126 8.23 -7.87 -20.36
C VAL A 126 8.16 -8.22 -18.88
N LEU A 127 7.01 -8.05 -18.23
CA LEU A 127 6.82 -8.47 -16.84
C LEU A 127 7.00 -9.99 -16.67
N GLN A 128 6.42 -10.80 -17.56
CA GLN A 128 6.58 -12.26 -17.51
C GLN A 128 8.04 -12.70 -17.69
N ASP A 129 8.75 -12.10 -18.63
CA ASP A 129 10.18 -12.35 -18.88
C ASP A 129 11.04 -11.97 -17.67
N HIS A 130 10.56 -11.03 -16.83
CA HIS A 130 11.17 -10.66 -15.56
C HIS A 130 10.65 -11.46 -14.36
N GLY A 131 9.93 -12.57 -14.57
CA GLY A 131 9.52 -13.49 -13.52
C GLY A 131 8.25 -13.07 -12.76
N PHE A 132 7.53 -12.05 -13.22
CA PHE A 132 6.22 -11.72 -12.67
C PHE A 132 5.17 -12.73 -13.16
N LYS A 133 4.49 -13.37 -12.22
CA LYS A 133 3.42 -14.34 -12.50
C LYS A 133 2.08 -13.63 -12.57
N GLY A 134 1.06 -14.31 -13.09
CA GLY A 134 -0.29 -13.77 -13.25
C GLY A 134 -0.85 -13.03 -12.01
N PRO A 135 -0.72 -13.54 -10.78
CA PRO A 135 -1.14 -12.78 -9.58
C PRO A 135 -0.36 -11.47 -9.40
N HIS A 136 0.95 -11.47 -9.63
CA HIS A 136 1.76 -10.25 -9.55
C HIS A 136 1.37 -9.24 -10.64
N ILE A 137 1.11 -9.73 -11.86
CA ILE A 137 0.66 -8.90 -12.98
C ILE A 137 -0.69 -8.28 -12.63
N CYS A 138 -1.59 -9.05 -12.02
CA CYS A 138 -2.87 -8.56 -11.51
C CYS A 138 -2.68 -7.40 -10.53
N ASP A 139 -1.87 -7.61 -9.49
CA ASP A 139 -1.60 -6.60 -8.46
C ASP A 139 -1.03 -5.31 -9.07
N ILE A 140 -0.11 -5.43 -10.03
CA ILE A 140 0.51 -4.31 -10.74
C ILE A 140 -0.50 -3.57 -11.61
N LEU A 141 -1.30 -4.28 -12.43
CA LEU A 141 -2.27 -3.65 -13.32
C LEU A 141 -3.38 -2.94 -12.54
N ILE A 142 -3.82 -3.55 -11.44
CA ILE A 142 -4.82 -2.96 -10.55
C ILE A 142 -4.24 -1.70 -9.90
N SER A 143 -3.06 -1.80 -9.30
CA SER A 143 -2.50 -0.71 -8.49
C SER A 143 -1.85 0.39 -9.34
N PHE A 144 -1.39 0.09 -10.56
CA PHE A 144 -0.65 1.01 -11.43
C PHE A 144 -0.99 0.75 -12.90
N GLY A 145 -2.26 0.92 -13.25
CA GLY A 145 -2.78 0.65 -14.59
C GLY A 145 -2.14 1.48 -15.71
N SER A 146 -1.49 2.61 -15.39
CA SER A 146 -0.71 3.40 -16.35
C SER A 146 0.51 2.66 -16.91
N ILE A 147 0.94 1.55 -16.29
CA ILE A 147 2.04 0.72 -16.77
C ILE A 147 1.85 0.27 -18.22
N THR A 148 0.61 0.12 -18.68
CA THR A 148 0.27 -0.28 -20.06
C THR A 148 0.67 0.76 -21.10
N LYS A 149 1.00 1.98 -20.67
CA LYS A 149 1.44 3.10 -21.53
C LYS A 149 2.95 3.22 -21.62
N GLU A 150 3.70 2.54 -20.74
CA GLU A 150 5.16 2.59 -20.70
C GLU A 150 5.78 1.94 -21.94
N ASP A 151 6.96 2.41 -22.33
CA ASP A 151 7.72 1.76 -23.40
C ASP A 151 8.27 0.40 -22.91
N PRO A 152 8.07 -0.71 -23.66
CA PRO A 152 8.54 -2.03 -23.25
C PRO A 152 10.06 -2.13 -23.04
N SER A 153 10.85 -1.40 -23.83
CA SER A 153 12.32 -1.43 -23.75
C SER A 153 12.81 -0.65 -22.53
N GLU A 154 12.23 0.53 -22.29
CA GLU A 154 12.52 1.34 -21.10
C GLU A 154 12.09 0.61 -19.82
N LEU A 155 10.91 0.00 -19.81
CA LEU A 155 10.44 -0.82 -18.70
C LEU A 155 11.39 -1.99 -18.43
N SER A 156 11.82 -2.71 -19.47
CA SER A 156 12.78 -3.80 -19.33
C SER A 156 14.10 -3.33 -18.71
N ALA A 157 14.64 -2.19 -19.17
CA ALA A 157 15.87 -1.62 -18.62
C ALA A 157 15.70 -1.22 -17.14
N LEU A 158 14.56 -0.62 -16.78
CA LEU A 158 14.24 -0.28 -15.39
C LEU A 158 14.12 -1.53 -14.50
N LEU A 159 13.46 -2.58 -14.98
CA LEU A 159 13.34 -3.84 -14.23
C LEU A 159 14.69 -4.53 -14.03
N MET A 160 15.58 -4.49 -15.03
CA MET A 160 16.96 -4.99 -14.88
C MET A 160 17.74 -4.19 -13.83
N PHE A 161 17.60 -2.88 -13.82
CA PHE A 161 18.19 -2.01 -12.79
C PHE A 161 17.66 -2.37 -11.39
N LEU A 162 16.33 -2.43 -11.22
CA LEU A 162 15.70 -2.75 -9.95
C LEU A 162 16.07 -4.16 -9.45
N ARG A 163 16.22 -5.13 -10.35
CA ARG A 163 16.70 -6.48 -10.00
C ARG A 163 18.09 -6.44 -9.38
N LYS A 164 19.00 -5.62 -9.93
CA LYS A 164 20.34 -5.41 -9.36
C LYS A 164 20.27 -4.76 -7.98
N VAL A 165 19.42 -3.75 -7.80
CA VAL A 165 19.22 -3.05 -6.52
C VAL A 165 18.77 -4.01 -5.42
N TYR A 166 17.74 -4.84 -5.70
CA TYR A 166 17.15 -5.74 -4.69
C TYR A 166 17.88 -7.07 -4.52
N ARG A 167 18.89 -7.36 -5.37
CA ARG A 167 19.86 -8.47 -5.30
C ARG A 167 19.31 -9.89 -5.39
N THR A 168 18.04 -10.12 -5.04
CA THR A 168 17.36 -11.41 -5.06
C THR A 168 16.00 -11.27 -5.72
N ASP A 169 15.58 -12.26 -6.51
CA ASP A 169 14.27 -12.22 -7.18
C ASP A 169 13.11 -12.10 -6.19
N ARG A 170 13.22 -12.73 -5.01
CA ARG A 170 12.21 -12.60 -3.95
C ARG A 170 12.02 -11.15 -3.51
N LYS A 171 13.11 -10.43 -3.20
CA LYS A 171 13.03 -9.03 -2.78
C LYS A 171 12.61 -8.12 -3.93
N PHE A 172 13.13 -8.38 -5.14
CA PHE A 172 12.80 -7.64 -6.35
C PHE A 172 11.30 -7.69 -6.69
N ILE A 173 10.75 -8.91 -6.81
CA ILE A 173 9.32 -9.11 -7.07
C ILE A 173 8.50 -8.49 -5.94
N LYS A 174 8.91 -8.69 -4.68
CA LYS A 174 8.17 -8.16 -3.53
C LYS A 174 8.14 -6.63 -3.49
N ALA A 175 9.25 -5.96 -3.79
CA ALA A 175 9.32 -4.51 -3.81
C ALA A 175 8.36 -3.92 -4.85
N ILE A 176 8.40 -4.46 -6.08
CA ILE A 176 7.58 -3.95 -7.19
C ILE A 176 6.11 -4.25 -6.97
N THR A 177 5.75 -5.47 -6.53
CA THR A 177 4.35 -5.81 -6.22
C THR A 177 3.81 -5.10 -4.99
N SER A 178 4.68 -4.64 -4.07
CA SER A 178 4.24 -3.88 -2.89
C SER A 178 4.06 -2.39 -3.15
N SER A 179 4.72 -1.86 -4.17
CA SER A 179 4.48 -0.51 -4.65
C SER A 179 4.87 -0.38 -6.12
N PRO A 180 3.95 -0.72 -7.03
CA PRO A 180 4.21 -0.65 -8.46
C PRO A 180 4.54 0.77 -8.95
N GLY A 181 4.18 1.81 -8.20
CA GLY A 181 4.55 3.20 -8.49
C GLY A 181 6.07 3.45 -8.56
N ILE A 182 6.92 2.56 -8.04
CA ILE A 182 8.39 2.68 -8.25
C ILE A 182 8.77 2.58 -9.73
N LEU A 183 7.91 1.96 -10.55
CA LEU A 183 8.11 1.82 -12.00
C LEU A 183 7.95 3.14 -12.76
N SER A 184 7.39 4.19 -12.13
CA SER A 184 7.32 5.53 -12.73
C SER A 184 8.51 6.42 -12.35
N VAL A 185 9.51 5.89 -11.64
CA VAL A 185 10.65 6.66 -11.14
C VAL A 185 11.91 6.28 -11.91
N ILE A 186 12.62 7.27 -12.45
CA ILE A 186 13.88 7.05 -13.16
C ILE A 186 14.98 6.52 -12.23
N PRO A 187 15.90 5.67 -12.72
CA PRO A 187 16.94 5.03 -11.90
C PRO A 187 17.78 5.98 -11.04
N ASP A 188 18.16 7.15 -11.55
CA ASP A 188 18.99 8.11 -10.81
C ASP A 188 18.29 8.66 -9.58
N LYS A 189 16.99 8.93 -9.66
CA LYS A 189 16.18 9.38 -8.52
C LYS A 189 16.05 8.28 -7.47
N ILE A 190 15.90 7.03 -7.90
CA ILE A 190 15.87 5.88 -6.99
C ILE A 190 17.20 5.76 -6.25
N ASN A 191 18.33 5.79 -6.97
CA ASN A 191 19.66 5.72 -6.36
C ASN A 191 19.93 6.87 -5.38
N ALA A 192 19.60 8.10 -5.78
CA ALA A 192 19.74 9.27 -4.92
C ALA A 192 18.93 9.09 -3.63
N ARG A 193 17.65 8.69 -3.75
CA ARG A 193 16.79 8.45 -2.59
C ARG A 193 17.34 7.34 -1.69
N LEU A 194 17.79 6.22 -2.25
CA LEU A 194 18.39 5.12 -1.48
C LEU A 194 19.64 5.59 -0.73
N LYS A 195 20.46 6.47 -1.33
CA LYS A 195 21.64 7.06 -0.68
C LYS A 195 21.25 8.00 0.45
N THR A 196 20.25 8.85 0.26
CA THR A 196 19.74 9.73 1.33
C THR A 196 19.21 8.91 2.51
N LEU A 197 18.46 7.83 2.27
CA LEU A 197 17.99 6.93 3.34
C LEU A 197 19.13 6.22 4.08
N GLN A 198 20.31 6.07 3.46
CA GLN A 198 21.49 5.50 4.11
C GLN A 198 22.13 6.43 5.15
N GLU A 199 21.71 7.69 5.22
CA GLU A 199 22.11 8.62 6.29
C GLU A 199 21.49 8.23 7.64
N LEU A 200 20.32 7.56 7.61
CA LEU A 200 19.58 7.14 8.80
C LEU A 200 19.68 5.63 9.08
N PHE A 201 19.86 4.82 8.03
CA PHE A 201 19.81 3.35 8.10
C PHE A 201 20.96 2.68 7.36
N LYS A 202 21.26 1.43 7.71
CA LYS A 202 22.21 0.61 6.94
C LYS A 202 21.64 0.25 5.58
N SER A 203 22.50 0.04 4.57
CA SER A 203 22.07 -0.25 3.19
C SER A 203 21.08 -1.42 3.07
N ASP A 204 21.28 -2.51 3.82
CA ASP A 204 20.36 -3.65 3.79
C ASP A 204 19.01 -3.35 4.46
N ASP A 205 19.03 -2.53 5.51
CA ASP A 205 17.84 -2.07 6.22
C ASP A 205 17.03 -1.10 5.34
N VAL A 206 17.70 -0.25 4.55
CA VAL A 206 17.04 0.61 3.55
C VAL A 206 16.26 -0.23 2.54
N LEU A 207 16.85 -1.29 1.98
CA LEU A 207 16.15 -2.16 1.02
C LEU A 207 14.97 -2.90 1.66
N GLU A 208 15.06 -3.25 2.94
CA GLU A 208 13.96 -3.86 3.67
C GLU A 208 12.83 -2.84 3.94
N LEU A 209 13.19 -1.59 4.27
CA LEU A 209 12.26 -0.48 4.44
C LEU A 209 11.49 -0.18 3.15
N THR A 210 12.13 -0.16 1.99
CA THR A 210 11.43 0.12 0.71
C THR A 210 10.45 -0.99 0.32
N ILE A 211 10.61 -2.19 0.88
CA ILE A 211 9.67 -3.30 0.69
C ILE A 211 8.51 -3.22 1.68
N LYS A 212 8.79 -2.91 2.95
CA LYS A 212 7.80 -2.88 4.05
C LYS A 212 6.98 -1.59 4.10
N SER A 213 7.64 -0.49 3.76
CA SER A 213 7.17 0.89 3.83
C SER A 213 7.49 1.62 2.52
N PRO A 214 6.94 1.16 1.38
CA PRO A 214 7.39 1.63 0.06
C PRO A 214 7.18 3.13 -0.19
N GLN A 215 6.25 3.77 0.50
CA GLN A 215 6.03 5.21 0.44
C GLN A 215 7.27 6.02 0.85
N ILE A 216 8.22 5.43 1.58
CA ILE A 216 9.48 6.07 1.96
C ILE A 216 10.33 6.50 0.76
N ILE A 217 10.10 5.91 -0.42
CA ILE A 217 10.74 6.34 -1.67
C ILE A 217 10.25 7.72 -2.12
N PHE A 218 8.98 8.03 -1.83
CA PHE A 218 8.26 9.20 -2.34
C PHE A 218 8.06 10.29 -1.28
N GLU A 219 8.09 9.93 0.00
CA GLU A 219 7.92 10.84 1.12
C GLU A 219 9.08 11.85 1.21
N ASP A 220 8.78 13.04 1.73
CA ASP A 220 9.80 14.05 1.96
C ASP A 220 10.83 13.58 2.99
N PHE A 221 12.10 13.90 2.77
CA PHE A 221 13.15 13.40 3.66
C PHE A 221 13.06 14.03 5.06
N GLU A 222 12.65 15.29 5.19
CA GLU A 222 12.46 15.97 6.46
C GLU A 222 11.38 15.24 7.28
N THR A 223 10.25 14.89 6.67
CA THR A 223 9.20 14.11 7.33
C THR A 223 9.68 12.73 7.79
N ILE A 224 10.51 12.05 6.99
CA ILE A 224 11.12 10.77 7.38
C ILE A 224 12.05 10.97 8.58
N GLN A 225 12.86 12.02 8.54
CA GLN A 225 13.83 12.36 9.58
C GLN A 225 13.13 12.74 10.89
N GLU A 226 12.05 13.52 10.87
CA GLU A 226 11.26 13.84 12.07
C GLU A 226 10.70 12.58 12.75
N LYS A 227 10.14 11.65 11.97
CA LYS A 227 9.68 10.35 12.48
C LYS A 227 10.83 9.55 13.08
N PHE A 228 11.96 9.50 12.38
CA PHE A 228 13.16 8.82 12.86
C PHE A 228 13.65 9.41 14.19
N ASP A 229 13.80 10.74 14.24
CA ASP A 229 14.36 11.44 15.39
C ASP A 229 13.47 11.29 16.62
N TYR A 230 12.16 11.38 16.46
CA TYR A 230 11.24 11.14 17.57
C TYR A 230 11.37 9.70 18.09
N VAL A 231 11.34 8.70 17.23
CA VAL A 231 11.37 7.30 17.66
C VAL A 231 12.76 6.90 18.20
N PHE A 232 13.83 7.45 17.64
CA PHE A 232 15.20 7.11 18.05
C PHE A 232 15.62 7.87 19.30
N HIS A 233 15.47 9.19 19.31
CA HIS A 233 15.96 10.05 20.39
C HIS A 233 14.95 10.21 21.53
N THR A 234 13.65 10.36 21.22
CA THR A 234 12.61 10.54 22.25
C THR A 234 12.17 9.22 22.83
N MET A 235 11.77 8.25 22.00
CA MET A 235 11.32 6.93 22.47
C MET A 235 12.48 5.98 22.83
N GLY A 236 13.70 6.25 22.35
CA GLY A 236 14.86 5.40 22.63
C GLY A 236 14.81 4.03 21.92
N ILE A 237 14.04 3.91 20.84
CA ILE A 237 13.84 2.65 20.11
C ILE A 237 14.94 2.48 19.05
N SER A 238 15.44 1.26 18.86
CA SER A 238 16.53 1.00 17.92
C SER A 238 16.08 1.04 16.45
N GLN A 239 17.01 1.40 15.56
CA GLN A 239 16.79 1.38 14.10
C GLN A 239 16.25 0.04 13.61
N ARG A 240 16.75 -1.08 14.17
CA ARG A 240 16.27 -2.42 13.81
C ARG A 240 14.77 -2.57 14.08
N GLN A 241 14.27 -2.11 15.23
CA GLN A 241 12.83 -2.17 15.49
C GLN A 241 12.04 -1.26 14.53
N MET A 242 12.56 -0.09 14.19
CA MET A 242 11.93 0.81 13.22
C MET A 242 11.72 0.13 11.87
N VAL A 243 12.75 -0.53 11.34
CA VAL A 243 12.72 -1.26 10.06
C VAL A 243 11.61 -2.32 10.02
N PHE A 244 11.44 -3.08 11.10
CA PHE A 244 10.48 -4.19 11.14
C PHE A 244 9.07 -3.82 11.61
N SER A 245 8.88 -2.63 12.17
CA SER A 245 7.60 -2.17 12.75
C SER A 245 6.60 -1.58 11.75
N ASN A 246 7.03 -1.30 10.52
CA ASN A 246 6.27 -0.51 9.54
C ASN A 246 5.89 0.90 10.03
N MET A 247 6.62 1.48 10.99
CA MET A 247 6.30 2.79 11.57
C MET A 247 6.20 3.91 10.53
N PHE A 248 6.97 3.84 9.45
CA PHE A 248 6.97 4.84 8.38
C PHE A 248 5.65 4.86 7.58
N ASN A 249 4.79 3.84 7.71
CA ASN A 249 3.44 3.83 7.13
C ASN A 249 2.46 4.75 7.89
N TYR A 250 2.85 5.25 9.06
CA TYR A 250 2.02 6.09 9.92
C TYR A 250 2.56 7.53 9.96
N SER A 251 1.67 8.47 10.29
CA SER A 251 2.06 9.86 10.54
C SER A 251 2.85 9.98 11.85
N LEU A 252 3.67 11.01 11.97
CA LEU A 252 4.36 11.34 13.23
C LEU A 252 3.34 11.52 14.37
N ARG A 253 2.22 12.18 14.09
CA ARG A 253 1.13 12.41 15.04
C ARG A 253 0.56 11.11 15.61
N HIS A 254 0.36 10.09 14.78
CA HIS A 254 -0.11 8.77 15.22
C HIS A 254 0.88 8.13 16.20
N ILE A 255 2.18 8.16 15.86
CA ILE A 255 3.25 7.61 16.68
C ILE A 255 3.32 8.33 18.03
N GLN A 256 3.31 9.67 18.01
CA GLN A 256 3.32 10.52 19.21
C GLN A 256 2.13 10.25 20.12
N THR A 257 0.92 10.17 19.55
CA THR A 257 -0.32 9.93 20.31
C THR A 257 -0.29 8.56 20.98
N ARG A 258 0.09 7.51 20.24
CA ARG A 258 0.24 6.16 20.77
C ARG A 258 1.29 6.10 21.88
N HIS A 259 2.43 6.75 21.67
CA HIS A 259 3.50 6.81 22.66
C HIS A 259 3.05 7.54 23.94
N ALA A 260 2.48 8.73 23.83
CA ALA A 260 1.99 9.52 24.95
C ALA A 260 0.90 8.80 25.75
N PHE A 261 0.01 8.07 25.08
CA PHE A 261 -0.98 7.23 25.74
C PHE A 261 -0.30 6.17 26.62
N LEU A 262 0.69 5.44 26.08
CA LEU A 262 1.39 4.40 26.82
C LEU A 262 2.21 4.96 27.98
N GLU A 263 2.85 6.12 27.82
CA GLU A 263 3.56 6.78 28.91
C GLU A 263 2.59 7.15 30.05
N ARG A 264 1.45 7.78 29.74
CA ARG A 264 0.45 8.20 30.73
C ARG A 264 -0.25 7.03 31.40
N ALA A 265 -0.47 5.94 30.66
CA ALA A 265 -1.05 4.71 31.18
C ALA A 265 -0.02 3.81 31.90
N GLY A 266 1.27 4.20 31.94
CA GLY A 266 2.33 3.47 32.62
C GLY A 266 2.87 2.24 31.89
N PHE A 267 2.50 2.05 30.61
CA PHE A 267 2.98 0.95 29.76
C PHE A 267 4.29 1.26 29.02
N PHE A 268 4.73 2.52 29.01
CA PHE A 268 6.00 2.92 28.41
C PHE A 268 6.80 3.76 29.39
N LYS A 269 8.08 3.44 29.54
CA LYS A 269 9.02 4.21 30.35
C LYS A 269 10.30 4.51 29.58
N LYS A 270 10.89 5.69 29.78
CA LYS A 270 12.20 6.01 29.23
C LYS A 270 13.29 5.24 30.00
N ILE A 271 13.96 4.32 29.31
CA ILE A 271 14.96 3.44 29.94
C ILE A 271 16.30 4.16 30.03
N LYS A 272 16.90 4.12 31.23
CA LYS A 272 18.25 4.62 31.49
C LYS A 272 19.26 3.51 31.18
N LYS A 273 20.02 3.66 30.08
CA LYS A 273 20.96 2.64 29.55
C LYS A 273 22.05 2.24 30.54
N ASP A 274 22.38 3.13 31.46
CA ASP A 274 23.41 3.05 32.50
C ASP A 274 23.08 2.13 33.67
N LYS A 275 21.81 1.71 33.84
CA LYS A 275 21.38 0.96 35.04
C LYS A 275 21.07 -0.52 34.83
N GLY A 276 21.31 -1.07 33.64
CA GLY A 276 20.99 -2.47 33.34
C GLY A 276 19.48 -2.79 33.49
N GLU A 277 18.61 -1.78 33.44
CA GLU A 277 17.18 -1.95 33.55
C GLU A 277 16.64 -2.80 32.38
N ILE A 278 15.88 -3.84 32.72
CA ILE A 278 15.21 -4.67 31.72
C ILE A 278 14.17 -3.83 30.99
N ASN A 279 14.24 -3.86 29.65
CA ASN A 279 13.25 -3.19 28.80
C ASN A 279 11.94 -3.97 28.81
N THR A 280 10.94 -3.41 29.50
CA THR A 280 9.57 -3.94 29.54
C THR A 280 8.62 -3.21 28.60
N ASN A 281 9.11 -2.26 27.80
CA ASN A 281 8.28 -1.49 26.89
C ASN A 281 7.76 -2.39 25.75
N PRO A 282 6.55 -2.12 25.25
CA PRO A 282 6.01 -2.81 24.08
C PRO A 282 6.90 -2.67 22.85
N LEU A 283 6.86 -3.67 21.97
CA LEU A 283 7.51 -3.59 20.66
C LEU A 283 6.88 -2.49 19.82
N LEU A 284 7.70 -1.74 19.07
CA LEU A 284 7.21 -0.64 18.24
C LEU A 284 6.07 -1.05 17.30
N GLN A 285 6.15 -2.26 16.72
CA GLN A 285 5.09 -2.81 15.84
C GLN A 285 3.72 -2.89 16.54
N ASP A 286 3.69 -3.18 17.85
CA ASP A 286 2.46 -3.28 18.64
C ASP A 286 1.95 -1.89 19.05
N ILE A 287 2.87 -0.92 19.19
CA ILE A 287 2.52 0.47 19.49
C ILE A 287 1.81 1.10 18.29
N VAL A 288 2.38 0.97 17.09
CA VAL A 288 1.88 1.69 15.89
C VAL A 288 0.90 0.88 15.06
N GLY A 289 1.04 -0.45 15.04
CA GLY A 289 0.40 -1.33 14.04
C GLY A 289 -0.93 -1.97 14.45
N LEU A 290 -1.31 -1.89 15.73
CA LEU A 290 -2.60 -2.40 16.19
C LEU A 290 -3.74 -1.46 15.81
N SER A 291 -4.93 -2.03 15.58
CA SER A 291 -6.17 -1.24 15.47
C SER A 291 -6.45 -0.50 16.78
N ASP A 292 -7.13 0.65 16.72
CA ASP A 292 -7.47 1.44 17.91
C ASP A 292 -8.17 0.61 18.99
N LYS A 293 -9.15 -0.19 18.59
CA LYS A 293 -9.86 -1.12 19.48
C LYS A 293 -8.92 -2.11 20.15
N THR A 294 -8.03 -2.76 19.39
CA THR A 294 -7.10 -3.76 19.93
C THR A 294 -6.04 -3.12 20.81
N PHE A 295 -5.52 -1.95 20.41
CA PHE A 295 -4.54 -1.19 21.16
C PHE A 295 -5.11 -0.73 22.51
N ALA A 296 -6.28 -0.11 22.52
CA ALA A 296 -6.95 0.38 23.73
C ALA A 296 -7.28 -0.75 24.71
N ARG A 297 -7.75 -1.89 24.19
CA ARG A 297 -7.99 -3.09 25.00
C ARG A 297 -6.69 -3.62 25.61
N LYS A 298 -5.62 -3.69 24.80
CA LYS A 298 -4.33 -4.25 25.23
C LYS A 298 -3.63 -3.37 26.28
N PHE A 299 -3.71 -2.05 26.15
CA PHE A 299 -2.89 -1.11 26.93
C PHE A 299 -3.70 -0.20 27.86
N GLY A 300 -4.75 -0.73 28.47
CA GLY A 300 -5.57 0.02 29.42
C GLY A 300 -6.92 -0.62 29.73
N ASP A 301 -7.22 -1.76 29.10
CA ASP A 301 -8.52 -2.46 29.17
C ASP A 301 -9.71 -1.55 28.80
N MET A 302 -9.45 -0.58 27.92
CA MET A 302 -10.42 0.47 27.56
C MET A 302 -11.17 0.11 26.27
N THR A 303 -12.23 0.89 25.99
CA THR A 303 -12.93 0.83 24.72
C THR A 303 -12.21 1.65 23.64
N GLU A 304 -12.56 1.41 22.39
CA GLU A 304 -12.08 2.23 21.26
C GLU A 304 -12.50 3.70 21.41
N LEU A 305 -13.69 3.97 21.96
CA LEU A 305 -14.19 5.33 22.19
C LEU A 305 -13.34 6.08 23.22
N ASP A 306 -12.87 5.41 24.26
CA ASP A 306 -12.00 6.02 25.27
C ASP A 306 -10.67 6.47 24.66
N TYR A 307 -10.07 5.63 23.81
CA TYR A 307 -8.83 5.98 23.10
C TYR A 307 -9.04 7.12 22.09
N GLN A 308 -10.17 7.11 21.36
CA GLN A 308 -10.52 8.23 20.47
C GLN A 308 -10.71 9.54 21.24
N THR A 309 -11.25 9.46 22.46
CA THR A 309 -11.44 10.61 23.35
C THR A 309 -10.08 11.14 23.80
N PHE A 310 -9.17 10.26 24.24
CA PHE A 310 -7.78 10.62 24.53
C PHE A 310 -7.11 11.31 23.34
N THR A 311 -7.24 10.74 22.13
CA THR A 311 -6.61 11.27 20.92
C THR A 311 -7.06 12.70 20.63
N LYS A 312 -8.34 13.01 20.82
CA LYS A 312 -8.89 14.37 20.66
C LYS A 312 -8.32 15.35 21.69
N TYR A 313 -8.29 14.98 22.97
CA TYR A 313 -7.74 15.85 24.00
C TYR A 313 -6.23 16.07 23.83
N PHE A 314 -5.50 15.02 23.47
CA PHE A 314 -4.07 15.13 23.20
C PHE A 314 -3.76 16.00 21.97
N ALA A 315 -4.63 16.02 20.95
CA ALA A 315 -4.56 16.96 19.83
C ALA A 315 -4.61 18.41 20.32
N LEU A 316 -5.64 18.75 21.10
CA LEU A 316 -5.81 20.09 21.68
C LEU A 316 -4.65 20.48 22.61
N GLU A 317 -4.12 19.53 23.39
CA GLU A 317 -2.97 19.80 24.26
C GLU A 317 -1.74 20.24 23.47
N ILE A 318 -1.47 19.63 22.31
CA ILE A 318 -0.31 19.99 21.48
C ILE A 318 -0.55 21.31 20.75
N GLU A 319 -1.75 21.54 20.22
CA GLU A 319 -2.11 22.82 19.58
C GLU A 319 -1.97 24.01 20.53
N ASN A 320 -2.21 23.81 21.83
CA ASN A 320 -2.05 24.86 22.85
C ASN A 320 -0.59 25.05 23.32
N MET A 321 0.34 24.17 22.93
CA MET A 321 1.77 24.29 23.25
C MET A 321 2.59 24.91 22.12
N GLU A 322 2.02 25.03 20.92
CA GLU A 322 2.57 25.70 19.74
C GLU A 322 2.18 27.19 19.71
#